data_AF-A0A7L4E1J3-F1
#
_entry.id   AF-A0A7L4E1J3-F1
#
_cell.length_a   1.000
_cell.length_b   1.000
_cell.length_c   1.000
_cell.angle_alpha   90.00
_cell.angle_beta   90.00
_cell.angle_gamma   90.00
#
_symmetry.space_group_name_H-M   'P 1'
#
loop_
_entity.id
_entity.type
_entity.pdbx_description
1 polymer ?
#
loop_
_entity_poly.entity_id
_entity_poly.type
_entity_poly.pdbx_seq_one_letter_code
_entity_poly.pdbx_strand_id
1 'polypeptide(L)' 'MRGLLARRMKFHLLGAFLVSMGSASMYKFGVAEPRKRAYAEFYKKYDPVKDFEAMKAAGVLESAPPK' A
#
# COMPACT_ATOMS: atom_id res chain seq x y z
N MET A 1 14.88 36.77 30.24
CA MET A 1 13.78 36.07 29.52
C MET A 1 13.66 36.59 28.08
N ARG A 2 14.57 36.22 27.17
CA ARG A 2 14.48 36.59 25.75
C ARG A 2 14.70 35.35 24.89
N GLY A 3 14.00 35.23 23.76
CA GLY A 3 14.20 34.15 22.79
C GLY A 3 13.70 32.75 23.18
N LEU A 4 13.00 32.60 24.32
CA LEU A 4 12.50 31.30 24.79
C LEU A 4 11.55 30.64 23.79
N LEU A 5 10.65 31.43 23.20
CA LEU A 5 9.72 30.96 22.16
C LEU A 5 10.46 30.47 20.91
N ALA A 6 11.40 31.27 20.40
CA ALA A 6 12.18 30.93 19.21
C ALA A 6 12.99 29.63 19.40
N ARG A 7 13.60 29.44 20.59
CA ARG A 7 14.31 28.20 20.93
C ARG A 7 13.37 26.99 20.95
N ARG A 8 12.21 27.13 21.57
CA ARG A 8 11.19 26.06 21.62
C ARG A 8 10.68 25.71 20.22
N MET A 9 10.44 26.72 19.39
CA MET A 9 9.92 26.54 18.04
C MET A 9 10.90 25.79 17.14
N LYS A 10 12.20 26.13 17.18
CA LYS A 10 13.25 25.42 16.45
C LYS A 10 13.33 23.93 16.83
N PHE A 11 13.22 23.63 18.13
CA PHE A 11 13.21 22.25 18.61
C PHE A 11 12.01 21.45 18.07
N HIS A 12 10.80 22.01 18.16
CA HIS A 12 9.60 21.33 17.70
C HIS A 12 9.53 21.23 16.17
N LEU A 13 10.04 22.20 15.43
CA LEU A 13 10.10 22.15 13.97
C LEU A 13 11.00 20.99 13.49
N LEU A 14 12.18 20.85 14.09
CA LEU A 14 13.07 19.72 13.79
C LEU A 14 12.40 18.38 14.16
N GLY A 15 11.80 18.30 15.35
CA GLY A 15 11.08 17.10 15.78
C GLY A 15 9.92 16.73 14.84
N ALA A 16 9.10 17.72 14.46
CA ALA A 16 7.98 17.53 13.55
C ALA A 16 8.44 17.01 12.18
N PHE A 17 9.53 17.56 11.64
CA PHE A 17 10.08 17.11 10.37
C PHE A 17 10.60 15.67 10.42
N LEU A 18 11.29 15.30 11.50
CA LEU A 18 11.77 13.93 11.69
C LEU A 18 10.61 12.95 11.84
N VAL A 19 9.58 13.30 12.61
CA VAL A 19 8.38 12.48 12.76
C VAL A 19 7.66 12.33 11.41
N SER A 20 7.45 13.43 10.67
CA SER A 20 6.77 13.36 9.39
C SER A 20 7.51 12.51 8.36
N MET A 21 8.85 12.65 8.27
CA MET A 21 9.67 11.82 7.40
C MET A 21 9.64 10.34 7.82
N GLY A 22 9.68 10.08 9.13
CA GLY A 22 9.56 8.73 9.69
C GLY A 22 8.24 8.09 9.32
N SER A 23 7.13 8.79 9.53
CA SER A 23 5.78 8.31 9.17
C SER A 23 5.63 8.05 7.67
N ALA A 24 6.12 8.96 6.83
CA ALA A 24 6.09 8.80 5.37
C ALA A 24 6.91 7.56 4.93
N SER A 25 8.09 7.36 5.51
CA SER A 25 8.95 6.20 5.20
C SER A 25 8.30 4.89 5.66
N MET A 26 7.74 4.87 6.88
CA MET A 26 7.02 3.72 7.42
C MET A 26 5.84 3.33 6.53
N TYR A 27 5.05 4.30 6.08
CA TYR A 27 3.94 4.02 5.16
C TYR A 27 4.42 3.52 3.80
N LYS A 28 5.47 4.14 3.23
CA LYS A 28 6.01 3.73 1.94
C LYS A 28 6.46 2.27 1.95
N PHE A 29 7.29 1.88 2.91
CA PHE A 29 7.86 0.53 2.93
C PHE A 29 6.97 -0.51 3.63
N GLY A 30 6.12 -0.09 4.57
CA GLY A 30 5.20 -0.98 5.27
C GLY A 30 3.91 -1.26 4.49
N VAL A 31 3.48 -0.33 3.62
CA VAL A 31 2.18 -0.44 2.93
C VAL A 31 2.32 -0.31 1.42
N ALA A 32 2.94 0.77 0.93
CA ALA A 32 2.92 1.07 -0.51
C ALA A 32 3.77 0.10 -1.35
N GLU A 33 5.02 -0.15 -0.96
CA GLU A 33 5.91 -1.08 -1.68
C GLU A 33 5.40 -2.54 -1.62
N PRO A 34 5.01 -3.09 -0.45
CA PRO A 34 4.48 -4.45 -0.39
C PRO A 34 3.24 -4.64 -1.25
N ARG A 35 2.33 -3.65 -1.26
CA ARG A 35 1.15 -3.69 -2.15
C ARG A 35 1.57 -3.73 -3.61
N LYS A 36 2.43 -2.80 -4.07
CA LYS A 36 2.92 -2.81 -5.45
C LYS A 36 3.57 -4.13 -5.84
N ARG A 37 4.38 -4.70 -4.94
CA ARG A 37 5.01 -6.01 -5.14
C ARG A 37 3.98 -7.13 -5.23
N ALA A 38 2.98 -7.17 -4.36
CA ALA A 38 1.95 -8.21 -4.36
C ALA A 38 1.15 -8.23 -5.67
N TYR A 39 0.78 -7.06 -6.20
CA TYR A 39 0.13 -6.97 -7.51
C TYR A 39 1.05 -7.46 -8.64
N ALA A 40 2.32 -7.02 -8.64
CA ALA A 40 3.28 -7.47 -9.65
C ALA A 40 3.53 -8.99 -9.59
N GLU A 41 3.63 -9.56 -8.39
CA GLU A 41 3.81 -11.00 -8.19
C GLU A 41 2.59 -11.81 -8.63
N PHE A 42 1.37 -11.33 -8.33
CA PHE A 42 0.14 -11.95 -8.80
C PHE A 42 0.11 -12.03 -10.33
N TYR A 43 0.28 -10.89 -11.01
CA TYR A 43 0.19 -10.84 -12.46
C TYR A 43 1.36 -11.49 -13.20
N LYS A 44 2.49 -11.72 -12.55
CA LYS A 44 3.67 -12.35 -13.16
C LYS A 44 3.37 -13.73 -13.76
N LYS A 45 2.43 -14.46 -13.18
CA LYS A 45 2.04 -15.83 -13.62
C LYS A 45 0.52 -15.99 -13.75
N TYR A 46 -0.23 -14.89 -13.73
CA TYR A 46 -1.67 -14.95 -13.80
C TYR A 46 -2.11 -15.36 -15.21
N ASP A 47 -2.92 -16.42 -15.28
CA ASP A 47 -3.56 -16.86 -16.51
C ASP A 47 -5.07 -16.58 -16.40
N PRO A 48 -5.59 -15.58 -17.12
CA PRO A 48 -6.99 -15.18 -17.02
C PRO A 48 -7.94 -16.26 -17.54
N VAL A 49 -7.54 -17.08 -18.51
CA VAL A 49 -8.40 -18.13 -19.07
C VAL A 49 -8.55 -19.26 -18.05
N LYS A 50 -7.45 -19.65 -17.42
CA LYS A 50 -7.49 -20.67 -16.36
C LYS A 50 -8.35 -20.23 -15.17
N ASP A 51 -8.21 -18.98 -14.74
CA ASP A 51 -8.99 -18.44 -13.62
C ASP A 51 -10.48 -18.34 -13.99
N PHE A 52 -10.79 -17.89 -15.21
CA PHE A 52 -12.15 -17.87 -15.74
C PHE A 52 -12.78 -19.27 -15.79
N GLU A 53 -12.08 -20.27 -16.31
CA GLU A 53 -12.60 -21.65 -16.37
C GLU A 53 -12.83 -22.23 -14.97
N ALA A 54 -11.98 -21.89 -13.99
CA ALA A 54 -12.20 -22.25 -12.59
C ALA A 54 -13.47 -21.59 -12.02
N MET A 55 -13.70 -20.30 -12.29
CA MET A 55 -14.91 -19.59 -11.88
C MET A 55 -16.16 -20.18 -12.55
N LYS A 56 -16.10 -20.43 -13.86
CA LYS A 56 -17.17 -21.07 -14.62
C LYS A 56 -17.52 -22.44 -14.07
N ALA A 57 -16.52 -23.28 -13.81
CA ALA A 57 -16.72 -24.61 -13.22
C ALA A 57 -17.34 -24.54 -11.81
N ALA A 58 -17.01 -23.50 -11.04
CA ALA A 58 -17.64 -23.23 -9.74
C ALA A 58 -19.08 -22.69 -9.84
N GLY A 59 -19.58 -22.40 -11.04
CA GLY A 59 -20.95 -21.93 -11.27
C GLY A 59 -21.25 -20.52 -10.78
N VAL A 60 -20.23 -19.69 -10.57
CA VAL A 60 -20.41 -18.31 -10.07
C VAL A 60 -20.81 -17.32 -11.16
N LEU A 61 -20.77 -17.74 -12.44
CA LEU A 61 -21.03 -16.89 -13.59
C LEU A 61 -22.40 -17.21 -14.20
N GLU A 62 -23.36 -16.30 -14.07
CA GLU A 62 -24.70 -16.44 -14.69
C GLU A 62 -24.63 -16.47 -16.22
N SER A 63 -23.79 -15.61 -16.82
CA SER A 63 -23.61 -15.52 -18.27
C SER A 63 -22.85 -16.70 -18.87
N ALA A 64 -22.20 -17.52 -18.04
CA ALA A 64 -21.36 -18.64 -18.46
C ALA A 64 -21.57 -19.81 -17.47
N PRO A 65 -22.70 -20.53 -17.58
CA PRO A 65 -22.98 -21.65 -16.69
C PRO A 65 -21.92 -22.77 -16.88
N PRO A 66 -21.68 -23.57 -15.82
CA PRO A 66 -20.86 -24.76 -15.92
C PRO A 66 -21.47 -25.70 -16.97
N LYS A 67 -20.61 -26.35 -17.76
CA LYS A 67 -21.04 -27.35 -18.74
C LYS A 67 -21.57 -28.60 -18.04
#